data_AF-A0A3D2M5M9-F1
#
_entry.id   AF-A0A3D2M5M9-F1
#
_cell.length_a   1.000
_cell.length_b   1.000
_cell.length_c   1.000
_cell.angle_alpha   90.00
_cell.angle_beta   90.00
_cell.angle_gamma   90.00
#
_symmetry.space_group_name_H-M   'P 1'
#
loop_
_entity.id
_entity.type
_entity.pdbx_description
1 polymer ?
#
loop_
_entity_poly.entity_id
_entity_poly.type
_entity_poly.pdbx_seq_one_letter_code
_entity_poly.pdbx_strand_id
1 'polypeptide(L)'
;MASTRLIISLALLLFCPAAALPVLAGGAITNATLPAAKPGSVRLFVNRVGTGKAMDVRNDTDVPVEVMLRLTHMVNVAGVGKGMIRKTVPARTRMRIATLRKRQPGYPLMYQQSFSYSLIYSPEPGKRGSVGGYAYALPWKGGPFRISQGAGGDFSHNSPKGRYAVDVAMPVGTPIVAARAGKILEIRDGQGGRLPDPAGNYVRIVHDDGTHSAYLHLKRGSVQVKA
;
A
#
# COMPACT_ATOMS: atom_id res chain seq x y z
N MET A 1 59.69 -14.99 35.95
CA MET A 1 59.21 -14.57 37.28
C MET A 1 57.75 -14.17 37.16
N ALA A 2 56.88 -14.84 37.90
CA ALA A 2 55.44 -14.64 37.90
C ALA A 2 55.05 -13.36 38.66
N SER A 3 54.00 -12.68 38.21
CA SER A 3 53.20 -11.82 39.09
C SER A 3 51.74 -11.91 38.65
N THR A 4 50.99 -12.68 39.44
CA THR A 4 49.55 -12.88 39.37
C THR A 4 48.85 -11.63 39.92
N ARG A 5 47.89 -11.06 39.18
CA ARG A 5 46.95 -10.07 39.73
C ARG A 5 45.53 -10.63 39.66
N LEU A 6 44.99 -10.88 40.84
CA LEU A 6 43.62 -11.28 41.14
C LEU A 6 42.73 -10.02 41.01
N ILE A 7 41.73 -10.03 40.14
CA ILE A 7 40.64 -9.04 40.15
C ILE A 7 39.33 -9.80 40.31
N ILE A 8 38.73 -9.62 41.48
CA ILE A 8 37.42 -10.12 41.87
C ILE A 8 36.38 -9.16 41.28
N SER A 9 35.58 -9.61 40.31
CA SER A 9 34.40 -8.87 39.84
C SER A 9 33.15 -9.44 40.51
N LEU A 10 32.57 -8.64 41.40
CA LEU A 10 31.31 -8.87 42.10
C LEU A 10 30.14 -8.63 41.12
N ALA A 11 29.44 -9.69 40.72
CA ALA A 11 28.22 -9.59 39.93
C ALA A 11 27.01 -9.35 40.85
N LEU A 12 26.41 -8.16 40.77
CA LEU A 12 25.18 -7.83 41.48
C LEU A 12 23.97 -8.39 40.71
N LEU A 13 23.38 -9.47 41.22
CA LEU A 13 22.10 -10.02 40.74
C LEU A 13 20.94 -9.15 41.22
N LEU A 14 20.42 -8.28 40.35
CA LEU A 14 19.15 -7.59 40.57
C LEU A 14 18.00 -8.55 40.22
N PHE A 15 17.36 -9.07 41.26
CA PHE A 15 16.05 -9.73 41.18
C PHE A 15 15.00 -8.70 40.75
N CYS A 16 14.45 -8.87 39.54
CA CYS A 16 13.28 -8.13 39.08
C CYS A 16 12.03 -9.00 39.37
N PRO A 17 11.06 -8.55 40.17
CA PRO A 17 9.85 -9.32 40.40
C PRO A 17 9.00 -9.36 39.13
N ALA A 18 8.49 -10.54 38.78
CA ALA A 18 7.57 -10.73 37.67
C ALA A 18 6.27 -9.97 37.93
N ALA A 19 6.15 -8.76 37.37
CA ALA A 19 4.88 -8.08 37.27
C ALA A 19 3.98 -8.89 36.34
N ALA A 20 2.84 -9.35 36.88
CA ALA A 20 1.80 -10.04 36.14
C ALA A 20 1.38 -9.20 34.93
N LEU A 21 1.57 -9.75 33.72
CA LEU A 21 1.05 -9.16 32.50
C LEU A 21 -0.48 -9.14 32.58
N PRO A 22 -1.14 -8.01 32.28
CA PRO A 22 -2.59 -7.98 32.21
C PRO A 22 -3.04 -8.87 31.04
N VAL A 23 -3.95 -9.78 31.33
CA VAL A 23 -4.72 -10.51 30.33
C VAL A 23 -5.51 -9.48 29.52
N LEU A 24 -5.05 -9.18 28.30
CA LEU A 24 -5.81 -8.36 27.36
C LEU A 24 -7.01 -9.18 26.85
N ALA A 25 -8.12 -9.00 27.56
CA ALA A 25 -9.44 -9.37 27.10
C ALA A 25 -9.79 -8.54 25.85
N GLY A 26 -10.29 -9.21 24.80
CA GLY A 26 -11.14 -8.65 23.73
C GLY A 26 -10.82 -7.25 23.20
N GLY A 27 -9.69 -7.07 22.51
CA GLY A 27 -9.40 -5.81 21.80
C GLY A 27 -10.27 -5.63 20.55
N ALA A 28 -11.00 -4.52 20.50
CA ALA A 28 -11.78 -4.06 19.34
C ALA A 28 -10.91 -3.93 18.07
N ILE A 29 -11.54 -4.19 16.91
CA ILE A 29 -10.88 -4.16 15.61
C ILE A 29 -10.71 -2.70 15.16
N THR A 30 -9.54 -2.13 15.36
CA THR A 30 -9.20 -0.79 14.85
C THR A 30 -8.31 -0.89 13.61
N ASN A 31 -8.68 -0.19 12.54
CA ASN A 31 -7.83 0.00 11.37
C ASN A 31 -6.56 0.75 11.82
N ALA A 32 -5.42 0.08 11.82
CA ALA A 32 -4.15 0.73 12.14
C ALA A 32 -3.56 1.34 10.86
N THR A 33 -3.36 2.67 10.87
CA THR A 33 -2.64 3.40 9.82
C THR A 33 -1.14 3.09 9.88
N LEU A 34 -0.54 2.82 8.72
CA LEU A 34 0.86 2.44 8.58
C LEU A 34 1.69 3.64 8.09
N PRO A 35 2.92 3.82 8.59
CA PRO A 35 3.82 4.87 8.11
C PRO A 35 4.25 4.64 6.65
N ALA A 36 4.60 5.73 5.96
CA ALA A 36 5.05 5.69 4.59
C ALA A 36 6.47 5.08 4.48
N ALA A 37 6.59 3.85 3.95
CA ALA A 37 7.88 3.26 3.58
C ALA A 37 7.78 2.16 2.50
N LYS A 38 8.76 2.16 1.58
CA LYS A 38 9.04 1.21 0.47
C LYS A 38 7.90 0.99 -0.54
N PRO A 39 8.16 0.47 -1.77
CA PRO A 39 7.11 0.16 -2.74
C PRO A 39 6.03 -0.70 -2.08
N GLY A 40 4.79 -0.21 -2.11
CA GLY A 40 3.70 -0.81 -1.34
C GLY A 40 3.46 -2.26 -1.76
N SER A 41 3.50 -3.17 -0.79
CA SER A 41 3.08 -4.56 -0.93
C SER A 41 1.70 -4.78 -0.31
N VAL A 42 0.92 -5.68 -0.89
CA VAL A 42 -0.31 -6.18 -0.25
C VAL A 42 -0.07 -7.60 0.22
N ARG A 43 -0.25 -7.86 1.52
CA ARG A 43 0.06 -9.16 2.13
C ARG A 43 -1.06 -9.62 3.07
N LEU A 44 -1.42 -10.90 2.96
CA LEU A 44 -2.28 -11.60 3.90
C LEU A 44 -1.45 -12.18 5.05
N PHE A 45 -1.89 -11.92 6.28
CA PHE A 45 -1.37 -12.50 7.51
C PHE A 45 -2.44 -13.41 8.13
N VAL A 46 -2.01 -14.61 8.53
CA VAL A 46 -2.88 -15.61 9.14
C VAL A 46 -2.42 -15.87 10.56
N ASN A 47 -3.12 -15.30 11.52
CA ASN A 47 -2.75 -15.38 12.94
C ASN A 47 -3.73 -16.28 13.71
N ARG A 48 -3.25 -16.96 14.76
CA ARG A 48 -4.16 -17.69 15.66
C ARG A 48 -4.91 -16.69 16.55
N VAL A 49 -6.23 -16.87 16.69
CA VAL A 49 -7.06 -16.11 17.64
C VAL A 49 -8.00 -17.09 18.34
N GLY A 50 -7.77 -17.31 19.63
CA GLY A 50 -8.44 -18.36 20.40
C GLY A 50 -8.27 -19.73 19.75
N THR A 51 -9.39 -20.39 19.47
CA THR A 51 -9.44 -21.70 18.78
C THR A 51 -9.49 -21.59 17.26
N GLY A 52 -9.46 -20.37 16.72
CA GLY A 52 -9.63 -20.06 15.30
C GLY A 52 -8.43 -19.34 14.65
N LYS A 53 -8.69 -18.71 13.51
CA LYS A 53 -7.70 -17.94 12.74
C LYS A 53 -8.24 -16.55 12.39
N ALA A 54 -7.39 -15.54 12.52
CA ALA A 54 -7.60 -14.19 12.02
C ALA A 54 -6.92 -14.02 10.65
N MET A 55 -7.66 -13.46 9.69
CA MET A 55 -7.17 -13.15 8.35
C MET A 55 -7.03 -11.63 8.25
N ASP A 56 -5.80 -11.13 8.38
CA ASP A 56 -5.48 -9.71 8.36
C ASP A 56 -4.76 -9.35 7.07
N VAL A 57 -5.21 -8.34 6.35
CA VAL A 57 -4.50 -7.82 5.18
C VAL A 57 -3.77 -6.54 5.55
N ARG A 58 -2.49 -6.49 5.19
CA ARG A 58 -1.67 -5.28 5.23
C ARG A 58 -1.59 -4.70 3.83
N ASN A 59 -2.08 -3.48 3.64
CA ASN A 59 -1.93 -2.70 2.44
C ASN A 59 -0.89 -1.60 2.67
N ASP A 60 0.35 -1.82 2.21
CA ASP A 60 1.40 -0.81 2.28
C ASP A 60 1.34 0.17 1.08
N THR A 61 0.38 0.05 0.17
CA THR A 61 0.24 0.93 -0.99
C THR A 61 -0.47 2.24 -0.64
N ASP A 62 -0.28 3.25 -1.49
CA ASP A 62 -0.92 4.57 -1.38
C ASP A 62 -2.34 4.60 -1.94
N VAL A 63 -2.85 3.47 -2.43
CA VAL A 63 -4.22 3.36 -2.97
C VAL A 63 -4.99 2.28 -2.21
N PRO A 64 -6.32 2.41 -2.11
CA PRO A 64 -7.13 1.29 -1.65
C PRO A 64 -6.95 0.08 -2.59
N VAL A 65 -7.09 -1.12 -2.03
CA VAL A 65 -6.98 -2.36 -2.79
C VAL A 65 -8.21 -3.20 -2.58
N GLU A 66 -8.69 -3.81 -3.65
CA GLU A 66 -9.70 -4.85 -3.55
C GLU A 66 -9.00 -6.18 -3.38
N VAL A 67 -9.34 -6.92 -2.33
CA VAL A 67 -8.74 -8.21 -2.03
C VAL A 67 -9.74 -9.32 -2.18
N MET A 68 -9.27 -10.46 -2.66
CA MET A 68 -10.03 -11.69 -2.76
C MET A 68 -9.29 -12.79 -1.99
N LEU A 69 -9.94 -13.30 -0.95
CA LEU A 69 -9.50 -14.49 -0.22
C LEU A 69 -10.49 -15.62 -0.52
N ARG A 70 -9.98 -16.70 -1.11
CA ARG A 70 -10.74 -17.92 -1.35
C ARG A 70 -10.25 -19.03 -0.43
N LEU A 71 -11.20 -19.70 0.22
CA LEU A 71 -10.99 -20.83 1.10
C LEU A 71 -11.65 -22.06 0.47
N THR A 72 -10.87 -23.11 0.24
CA THR A 72 -11.31 -24.38 -0.34
C THR A 72 -11.04 -25.54 0.60
N HIS A 73 -11.65 -26.69 0.34
CA HIS A 73 -11.53 -27.90 1.18
C HIS A 73 -11.76 -27.59 2.67
N MET A 74 -12.79 -26.79 2.95
CA MET A 74 -13.08 -26.34 4.32
C MET A 74 -13.69 -27.47 5.13
N VAL A 75 -13.05 -27.81 6.25
CA VAL A 75 -13.56 -28.75 7.26
C VAL A 75 -13.65 -28.02 8.59
N ASN A 76 -14.83 -28.09 9.23
CA ASN A 76 -15.10 -27.48 10.53
C ASN A 76 -14.88 -25.94 10.57
N VAL A 77 -14.97 -25.24 9.42
CA VAL A 77 -14.78 -23.79 9.34
C VAL A 77 -16.10 -23.04 9.45
N ALA A 78 -16.18 -22.08 10.37
CA ALA A 78 -17.26 -21.11 10.54
C ALA A 78 -16.78 -19.66 10.32
N GLY A 79 -17.71 -18.74 10.05
CA GLY A 79 -17.45 -17.29 9.99
C GLY A 79 -17.14 -16.71 8.60
N VAL A 80 -17.13 -17.54 7.55
CA VAL A 80 -16.69 -17.14 6.18
C VAL A 80 -17.62 -17.64 5.08
N GLY A 81 -18.84 -18.08 5.43
CA GLY A 81 -19.85 -18.54 4.47
C GLY A 81 -19.32 -19.64 3.53
N LYS A 82 -19.46 -19.42 2.22
CA LYS A 82 -18.98 -20.33 1.15
C LYS A 82 -17.46 -20.26 0.92
N GLY A 83 -16.71 -19.55 1.76
CA GLY A 83 -15.26 -19.46 1.68
C GLY A 83 -14.74 -18.42 0.67
N MET A 84 -15.59 -17.56 0.10
CA MET A 84 -15.16 -16.45 -0.75
C MET A 84 -15.35 -15.13 -0.01
N ILE A 85 -14.27 -14.38 0.17
CA ILE A 85 -14.26 -13.07 0.82
C ILE A 85 -13.73 -12.04 -0.17
N ARG A 86 -14.52 -11.01 -0.44
CA ARG A 86 -14.12 -9.82 -1.20
C ARG A 86 -14.25 -8.60 -0.32
N LYS A 87 -13.19 -7.81 -0.18
CA LYS A 87 -13.16 -6.61 0.66
C LYS A 87 -12.28 -5.53 0.04
N THR A 88 -12.62 -4.27 0.28
CA THR A 88 -11.73 -3.14 0.03
C THR A 88 -10.90 -2.86 1.29
N VAL A 89 -9.58 -2.84 1.15
CA VAL A 89 -8.64 -2.50 2.22
C VAL A 89 -8.06 -1.12 1.91
N PRO A 90 -8.30 -0.10 2.76
CA PRO A 90 -7.80 1.26 2.53
C PRO A 90 -6.29 1.34 2.36
N ALA A 91 -5.83 2.39 1.68
CA ALA A 91 -4.41 2.73 1.56
C ALA A 91 -3.74 2.78 2.94
N ARG A 92 -2.49 2.34 3.04
CA ARG A 92 -1.68 2.43 4.27
C ARG A 92 -2.39 1.89 5.52
N THR A 93 -3.13 0.78 5.43
CA THR A 93 -3.80 0.17 6.59
C THR A 93 -3.48 -1.30 6.78
N ARG A 94 -3.70 -1.77 8.00
CA ARG A 94 -3.94 -3.19 8.29
C ARG A 94 -5.40 -3.40 8.67
N MET A 95 -6.09 -4.30 7.98
CA MET A 95 -7.52 -4.57 8.15
C MET A 95 -7.78 -6.07 8.30
N ARG A 96 -8.57 -6.46 9.32
CA ARG A 96 -9.12 -7.82 9.46
C ARG A 96 -10.20 -8.03 8.39
N ILE A 97 -9.99 -8.96 7.47
CA ILE A 97 -10.97 -9.27 6.42
C ILE A 97 -11.87 -10.46 6.77
N ALA A 98 -11.42 -11.36 7.64
CA ALA A 98 -12.21 -12.48 8.15
C ALA A 98 -11.68 -13.06 9.46
N THR A 99 -12.55 -13.73 10.21
CA THR A 99 -12.17 -14.54 11.38
C THR A 99 -12.79 -15.92 11.24
N LEU A 100 -11.95 -16.95 11.13
CA LEU A 100 -12.35 -18.35 11.02
C LEU A 100 -12.46 -18.92 12.44
N ARG A 101 -13.52 -19.68 12.68
CA ARG A 101 -13.75 -20.37 13.95
C ARG A 101 -14.07 -21.84 13.70
N LYS A 102 -13.87 -22.68 14.71
CA LYS A 102 -14.35 -24.06 14.69
C LYS A 102 -15.88 -24.06 14.76
N ARG A 103 -16.56 -24.86 13.93
CA ARG A 103 -18.00 -25.13 14.09
C ARG A 103 -18.25 -25.99 15.32
N GLN A 104 -17.43 -27.03 15.48
CA GLN A 104 -17.49 -27.98 16.58
C GLN A 104 -16.15 -27.96 17.33
N PRO A 105 -16.16 -27.74 18.66
CA PRO A 105 -14.98 -27.91 19.50
C PRO A 105 -14.41 -29.33 19.37
N GLY A 106 -13.11 -29.50 19.65
CA GLY A 106 -12.43 -30.81 19.57
C GLY A 106 -11.99 -31.25 18.16
N TYR A 107 -12.74 -30.91 17.10
CA TYR A 107 -12.38 -31.28 15.73
C TYR A 107 -11.37 -30.32 15.09
N PRO A 108 -10.49 -30.77 14.17
CA PRO A 108 -9.52 -29.91 13.49
C PRO A 108 -10.23 -28.86 12.61
N LEU A 109 -9.60 -27.69 12.45
CA LEU A 109 -10.03 -26.65 11.52
C LEU A 109 -9.10 -26.71 10.31
N MET A 110 -9.62 -27.15 9.15
CA MET A 110 -8.82 -27.35 7.93
C MET A 110 -9.38 -26.53 6.78
N TYR A 111 -8.48 -25.99 5.96
CA TYR A 111 -8.79 -25.29 4.72
C TYR A 111 -7.51 -25.16 3.89
N GLN A 112 -7.68 -24.98 2.59
CA GLN A 112 -6.69 -24.38 1.71
C GLN A 112 -7.08 -22.93 1.43
N GLN A 113 -6.10 -22.08 1.13
CA GLN A 113 -6.35 -20.67 0.83
C GLN A 113 -5.65 -20.22 -0.45
N SER A 114 -6.28 -19.32 -1.18
CA SER A 114 -5.64 -18.49 -2.20
C SER A 114 -5.99 -17.04 -1.96
N PHE A 115 -5.04 -16.16 -2.25
CA PHE A 115 -5.15 -14.72 -2.03
C PHE A 115 -4.73 -13.98 -3.28
N SER A 116 -5.57 -13.05 -3.74
CA SER A 116 -5.25 -12.11 -4.80
C SER A 116 -5.75 -10.71 -4.43
N TYR A 117 -5.20 -9.71 -5.12
CA TYR A 117 -5.64 -8.33 -4.95
C TYR A 117 -5.54 -7.58 -6.27
N SER A 118 -6.33 -6.52 -6.38
CA SER A 118 -6.26 -5.53 -7.44
C SER A 118 -6.20 -4.14 -6.82
N LEU A 119 -5.34 -3.29 -7.36
CA LEU A 119 -5.25 -1.90 -6.96
C LEU A 119 -6.51 -1.17 -7.46
N ILE A 120 -7.16 -0.42 -6.58
CA ILE A 120 -8.31 0.41 -6.96
C ILE A 120 -7.75 1.78 -7.33
N TYR A 121 -7.66 2.00 -8.63
CA TYR A 121 -7.39 3.31 -9.20
C TYR A 121 -8.70 4.00 -9.52
N SER A 122 -8.71 5.32 -9.43
CA SER A 122 -9.81 6.10 -10.00
C SER A 122 -9.29 6.98 -11.13
N PRO A 123 -10.02 7.05 -12.25
CA PRO A 123 -11.22 6.25 -12.54
C PRO A 123 -10.90 4.75 -12.70
N GLU A 124 -11.82 3.87 -12.27
CA GLU A 124 -11.68 2.40 -12.44
C GLU A 124 -11.82 2.04 -13.93
N PRO A 125 -10.74 1.60 -14.61
CA PRO A 125 -10.80 1.31 -16.04
C PRO A 125 -11.59 0.02 -16.26
N GLY A 126 -12.83 0.13 -16.78
CA GLY A 126 -13.66 -1.03 -17.17
C GLY A 126 -15.07 -1.07 -16.59
N LYS A 127 -15.40 -0.24 -15.60
CA LYS A 127 -16.78 -0.14 -15.10
C LYS A 127 -17.57 0.86 -15.95
N ARG A 128 -18.51 0.39 -16.79
CA ARG A 128 -19.39 1.27 -17.58
C ARG A 128 -20.09 2.27 -16.62
N GLY A 129 -19.99 3.57 -16.91
CA GLY A 129 -20.48 4.64 -16.04
C GLY A 129 -19.49 5.13 -14.97
N SER A 130 -18.30 4.53 -14.81
CA SER A 130 -17.21 5.11 -14.01
C SER A 130 -16.54 6.30 -14.69
N VAL A 131 -16.77 6.46 -16.01
CA VAL A 131 -16.46 7.69 -16.75
C VAL A 131 -17.56 8.73 -16.49
N GLY A 132 -17.88 8.93 -15.22
CA GLY A 132 -18.60 10.09 -14.71
C GLY A 132 -17.58 10.97 -14.00
N GLY A 133 -17.27 12.13 -14.57
CA GLY A 133 -16.29 13.06 -14.05
C GLY A 133 -16.07 14.23 -15.00
N TYR A 134 -15.53 15.32 -14.49
CA TYR A 134 -15.15 16.46 -15.33
C TYR A 134 -14.12 16.01 -16.37
N ALA A 135 -14.29 16.43 -17.63
CA ALA A 135 -13.21 16.34 -18.61
C ALA A 135 -12.04 17.17 -18.07
N TYR A 136 -10.92 16.52 -17.78
CA TYR A 136 -9.72 17.21 -17.36
C TYR A 136 -9.15 18.00 -18.52
N ALA A 137 -8.79 19.26 -18.26
CA ALA A 137 -7.87 19.97 -19.13
C ALA A 137 -6.55 19.19 -19.19
N LEU A 138 -5.86 19.28 -20.33
CA LEU A 138 -4.52 18.70 -20.45
C LEU A 138 -3.61 19.36 -19.41
N PRO A 139 -2.79 18.60 -18.67
CA PRO A 139 -1.94 19.12 -17.61
C PRO A 139 -0.69 19.87 -18.12
N TRP A 140 -0.72 20.39 -19.34
CA TRP A 140 0.38 21.17 -19.92
C TRP A 140 -0.14 22.33 -20.75
N LYS A 141 0.72 23.34 -20.94
CA LYS A 141 0.45 24.47 -21.84
C LYS A 141 1.29 24.35 -23.11
N GLY A 142 0.66 24.60 -24.26
CA GLY A 142 1.31 24.50 -25.58
C GLY A 142 1.05 23.16 -26.29
N GLY A 143 1.65 23.00 -27.46
CA GLY A 143 1.48 21.85 -28.33
C GLY A 143 1.23 22.24 -29.79
N PRO A 144 0.98 21.25 -30.67
CA PRO A 144 0.70 19.85 -30.37
C PRO A 144 1.93 19.07 -29.88
N PHE A 145 1.71 18.04 -29.06
CA PHE A 145 2.72 17.09 -28.60
C PHE A 145 2.32 15.66 -28.93
N ARG A 146 3.30 14.75 -28.95
CA ARG A 146 3.07 13.34 -29.28
C ARG A 146 3.18 12.45 -28.04
N ILE A 147 2.37 11.41 -28.00
CA ILE A 147 2.52 10.33 -27.03
C ILE A 147 3.74 9.50 -27.46
N SER A 148 4.75 9.39 -26.59
CA SER A 148 5.92 8.53 -26.81
C SER A 148 5.74 7.14 -26.22
N GLN A 149 4.90 6.99 -25.19
CA GLN A 149 4.52 5.69 -24.64
C GLN A 149 3.12 5.75 -24.04
N GLY A 150 2.22 4.88 -24.52
CA GLY A 150 0.83 4.82 -24.05
C GLY A 150 0.62 3.93 -22.82
N ALA A 151 -0.61 3.92 -22.31
CA ALA A 151 -1.02 2.99 -21.26
C ALA A 151 -0.90 1.54 -21.75
N GLY A 152 -0.43 0.65 -20.88
CA GLY A 152 -0.18 -0.76 -21.21
C GLY A 152 1.07 -1.01 -22.05
N GLY A 153 1.89 0.01 -22.33
CA GLY A 153 3.11 -0.12 -23.14
C GLY A 153 4.17 -1.04 -22.54
N ASP A 154 4.86 -1.80 -23.39
CA ASP A 154 5.75 -2.89 -22.99
C ASP A 154 7.09 -2.44 -22.38
N PHE A 155 7.51 -1.19 -22.61
CA PHE A 155 8.79 -0.70 -22.10
C PHE A 155 8.77 -0.50 -20.57
N SER A 156 7.82 0.28 -20.07
CA SER A 156 7.69 0.54 -18.63
C SER A 156 6.25 0.64 -18.10
N HIS A 157 5.24 0.65 -18.98
CA HIS A 157 3.82 0.78 -18.63
C HIS A 157 3.10 -0.57 -18.55
N ASN A 158 3.81 -1.63 -18.17
CA ASN A 158 3.26 -2.99 -18.05
C ASN A 158 3.09 -3.45 -16.58
N SER A 159 3.68 -2.73 -15.63
CA SER A 159 3.52 -2.99 -14.19
C SER A 159 2.20 -2.44 -13.64
N PRO A 160 1.64 -2.98 -12.54
CA PRO A 160 0.43 -2.44 -11.93
C PRO A 160 0.51 -0.93 -11.65
N LYS A 161 1.67 -0.43 -11.18
CA LYS A 161 1.90 0.99 -10.88
C LYS A 161 1.95 1.87 -12.15
N GLY A 162 2.56 1.38 -13.23
CA GLY A 162 2.78 2.13 -14.46
C GLY A 162 1.73 1.88 -15.54
N ARG A 163 0.80 0.94 -15.35
CA ARG A 163 -0.08 0.43 -16.42
C ARG A 163 -0.88 1.51 -17.12
N TYR A 164 -1.27 2.55 -16.40
CA TYR A 164 -2.11 3.63 -16.92
C TYR A 164 -1.34 4.93 -17.15
N ALA A 165 0.00 4.90 -17.06
CA ALA A 165 0.82 6.06 -17.36
C ALA A 165 0.83 6.36 -18.87
N VAL A 166 1.04 7.62 -19.20
CA VAL A 166 1.20 8.10 -20.57
C VAL A 166 2.38 9.05 -20.59
N ASP A 167 3.40 8.70 -21.37
CA ASP A 167 4.55 9.57 -21.60
C ASP A 167 4.27 10.44 -22.83
N VAL A 168 4.39 11.75 -22.65
CA VAL A 168 4.17 12.75 -23.69
C VAL A 168 5.49 13.45 -23.97
N ALA A 169 5.99 13.36 -25.19
CA ALA A 169 7.24 13.99 -25.59
C ALA A 169 7.01 15.50 -25.85
N MET A 170 7.69 16.33 -25.07
CA MET A 170 7.59 17.79 -25.11
C MET A 170 8.96 18.46 -24.83
N PRO A 171 9.18 19.72 -25.25
CA PRO A 171 10.39 20.47 -24.92
C PRO A 171 10.59 20.62 -23.41
N VAL A 172 11.85 20.58 -22.95
CA VAL A 172 12.19 20.82 -21.54
C VAL A 172 11.74 22.22 -21.13
N GLY A 173 11.06 22.34 -20.00
CA GLY A 173 10.51 23.61 -19.51
C GLY A 173 9.08 23.91 -19.97
N THR A 174 8.45 23.02 -20.74
CA THR A 174 7.01 23.10 -21.02
C THR A 174 6.24 23.22 -19.70
N PRO A 175 5.37 24.24 -19.51
CA PRO A 175 4.64 24.41 -18.27
C PRO A 175 3.69 23.25 -18.01
N ILE A 176 3.90 22.56 -16.89
CA ILE A 176 3.00 21.51 -16.37
C ILE A 176 2.14 22.12 -15.28
N VAL A 177 0.83 21.90 -15.36
CA VAL A 177 -0.15 22.37 -14.38
C VAL A 177 -0.95 21.19 -13.84
N ALA A 178 -1.34 21.25 -12.57
CA ALA A 178 -2.20 20.24 -11.99
C ALA A 178 -3.53 20.21 -12.75
N ALA A 179 -3.88 19.05 -13.33
CA ALA A 179 -5.16 18.87 -14.03
C ALA A 179 -6.37 19.00 -13.08
N ARG A 180 -6.16 18.72 -11.79
CA ARG A 180 -7.18 18.78 -10.74
C ARG A 180 -6.60 19.33 -9.45
N ALA A 181 -7.42 20.07 -8.71
CA ALA A 181 -7.12 20.45 -7.33
C ALA A 181 -6.89 19.21 -6.44
N GLY A 182 -6.01 19.36 -5.46
CA GLY A 182 -5.71 18.33 -4.48
C GLY A 182 -4.57 18.76 -3.58
N LYS A 183 -4.22 17.91 -2.63
CA LYS A 183 -3.11 18.12 -1.70
C LYS A 183 -1.88 17.38 -2.19
N ILE A 184 -0.73 18.00 -2.03
CA ILE A 184 0.53 17.37 -2.38
C ILE A 184 0.81 16.26 -1.37
N LEU A 185 0.98 15.05 -1.89
CA LEU A 185 1.37 13.88 -1.10
C LEU A 185 2.89 13.76 -1.03
N GLU A 186 3.58 14.01 -2.15
CA GLU A 186 5.02 13.84 -2.26
C GLU A 186 5.60 14.73 -3.36
N ILE A 187 6.77 15.32 -3.11
CA ILE A 187 7.54 16.10 -4.09
C ILE A 187 8.97 15.61 -4.11
N ARG A 188 9.56 15.58 -5.31
CA ARG A 188 11.00 15.63 -5.52
C ARG A 188 11.34 16.64 -6.60
N ASP A 189 12.27 17.54 -6.32
CA ASP A 189 12.67 18.60 -7.28
C ASP A 189 14.19 18.84 -7.36
N GLY A 190 14.97 17.93 -6.77
CA GLY A 190 16.44 18.07 -6.66
C GLY A 190 17.26 17.24 -7.65
N GLN A 191 16.66 16.29 -8.37
CA GLN A 191 17.40 15.33 -9.19
C GLN A 191 17.80 15.94 -10.54
N GLY A 192 19.08 15.76 -10.91
CA GLY A 192 19.56 16.00 -12.26
C GLY A 192 19.54 14.71 -13.08
N GLY A 193 19.00 14.77 -14.30
CA GLY A 193 18.94 13.61 -15.18
C GLY A 193 18.02 12.49 -14.69
N ARG A 194 18.16 11.30 -15.31
CA ARG A 194 17.26 10.14 -15.12
C ARG A 194 17.60 9.26 -13.91
N LEU A 195 18.78 9.42 -13.30
CA LEU A 195 19.26 8.57 -12.21
C LEU A 195 19.55 9.40 -10.94
N PRO A 196 19.51 8.78 -9.74
CA PRO A 196 19.33 7.35 -9.47
C PRO A 196 17.86 6.88 -9.52
N ASP A 197 16.90 7.79 -9.41
CA ASP A 197 15.48 7.42 -9.44
C ASP A 197 14.91 7.59 -10.84
N PRO A 198 14.41 6.52 -11.48
CA PRO A 198 13.84 6.60 -12.81
C PRO A 198 12.62 7.52 -12.88
N ALA A 199 11.94 7.85 -11.78
CA ALA A 199 10.85 8.83 -11.78
C ALA A 199 11.32 10.28 -12.01
N GLY A 200 12.61 10.58 -11.81
CA GLY A 200 13.14 11.94 -11.90
C GLY A 200 12.58 12.86 -10.80
N ASN A 201 12.38 14.13 -11.15
CA ASN A 201 11.62 15.05 -10.31
C ASN A 201 10.12 14.84 -10.56
N TYR A 202 9.32 14.91 -9.50
CA TYR A 202 7.91 14.61 -9.57
C TYR A 202 7.09 15.36 -8.53
N VAL A 203 5.79 15.44 -8.80
CA VAL A 203 4.76 15.82 -7.85
C VAL A 203 3.68 14.74 -7.85
N ARG A 204 3.33 14.23 -6.66
CA ARG A 204 2.17 13.36 -6.45
C ARG A 204 1.10 14.14 -5.70
N ILE A 205 -0.13 14.07 -6.18
CA ILE A 205 -1.28 14.78 -5.62
C ILE A 205 -2.32 13.75 -5.20
N VAL A 206 -2.86 13.89 -4.00
CA VAL A 206 -4.08 13.21 -3.55
C VAL A 206 -5.26 14.17 -3.70
N HIS A 207 -6.36 13.67 -4.25
CA HIS A 207 -7.59 14.41 -4.49
C HIS A 207 -8.64 14.10 -3.42
N ASP A 208 -9.68 14.92 -3.31
CA ASP A 208 -10.69 14.82 -2.25
C ASP A 208 -11.48 13.48 -2.29
N ASP A 209 -11.56 12.85 -3.45
CA ASP A 209 -12.17 11.52 -3.65
C ASP A 209 -11.19 10.36 -3.38
N GLY A 210 -10.02 10.64 -2.80
CA GLY A 210 -8.98 9.64 -2.47
C GLY A 210 -8.15 9.18 -3.67
N THR A 211 -8.35 9.80 -4.82
CA THR A 211 -7.70 9.46 -6.08
C THR A 211 -6.35 10.16 -6.18
N HIS A 212 -5.45 9.65 -7.02
CA HIS A 212 -4.09 10.17 -7.09
C HIS A 212 -3.69 10.50 -8.53
N SER A 213 -2.99 11.61 -8.70
CA SER A 213 -2.28 11.94 -9.93
C SER A 213 -0.78 12.09 -9.66
N ALA A 214 0.03 11.84 -10.68
CA ALA A 214 1.47 11.95 -10.60
C ALA A 214 2.03 12.58 -11.88
N TYR A 215 2.89 13.58 -11.71
CA TYR A 215 3.61 14.26 -12.79
C TYR A 215 5.09 13.96 -12.58
N LEU A 216 5.73 13.29 -13.54
CA LEU A 216 7.10 12.78 -13.43
C LEU A 216 8.02 13.45 -14.45
N HIS A 217 9.33 13.23 -14.30
CA HIS A 217 10.35 13.79 -15.18
C HIS A 217 10.36 15.32 -15.29
N LEU A 218 9.94 16.00 -14.21
CA LEU A 218 9.90 17.45 -14.15
C LEU A 218 11.32 18.04 -14.20
N LYS A 219 11.43 19.28 -14.70
CA LYS A 219 12.69 20.01 -14.71
C LYS A 219 13.14 20.29 -13.27
N ARG A 220 14.43 20.07 -12.99
CA ARG A 220 15.00 20.34 -11.66
C ARG A 220 14.77 21.80 -11.25
N GLY A 221 14.34 22.01 -10.01
CA GLY A 221 14.09 23.30 -9.40
C GLY A 221 12.90 24.04 -10.03
N SER A 222 11.98 23.34 -10.69
CA SER A 222 10.85 23.97 -11.37
C SER A 222 9.52 23.84 -10.63
N VAL A 223 9.46 23.08 -9.53
CA VAL A 223 8.20 22.82 -8.84
C VAL A 223 7.81 24.05 -8.03
N GLN A 224 6.63 24.60 -8.34
CA GLN A 224 6.01 25.69 -7.60
C GLN A 224 4.68 25.23 -7.02
N VAL A 225 4.45 25.54 -5.74
CA VAL A 225 3.25 25.12 -4.99
C VAL A 225 2.62 26.34 -4.35
N LYS A 226 1.29 26.35 -4.27
CA LYS A 226 0.55 27.37 -3.52
C LYS A 226 0.40 26.90 -2.08
N ALA A 227 0.63 27.80 -1.13
CA ALA A 227 0.35 27.60 0.29
C ALA A 227 -1.16 27.60 0.55
#